data_AF-A0A962L6R9-F1
#
_entry.id   AF-A0A962L6R9-F1
#
_cell.length_a   1.000
_cell.length_b   1.000
_cell.length_c   1.000
_cell.angle_alpha   90.00
_cell.angle_beta   90.00
_cell.angle_gamma   90.00
#
_symmetry.space_group_name_H-M   'P 1'
#
loop_
_entity.id
_entity.type
_entity.pdbx_description
1 polymer ?
#
loop_
_entity_poly.entity_id
_entity_poly.type
_entity_poly.pdbx_seq_one_letter_code
_entity_poly.pdbx_strand_id
1 'polypeptide(L)'
;MNDRGFTLIELSIVLVIIGLIVGGILVGRELVTVAENRATISQVEKFSTAVNAFRNKYGALPGDMPPPKALRLGFFAVTGPTGGTFGVQDGNGRIYPNSTVEVVGFWRHLSDAQMIDGSYGTAVSGVPLNPTDGSIPSSLSFTQIGPVAPAAKSGSGAYVLPYEHPQIANSFLLGRVQIDTLGGVSDVFGGHSAVNAFSLDLKLDDGRPYSGSVRADTTGGLCIAAGNEYATDSSANGDVIDCYLMFRGGF
;
A
#
# COMPACT_ATOMS: atom_id res chain seq x y z
N MET A 1 -24.95 -51.90 29.17
CA MET A 1 -24.56 -51.17 27.95
C MET A 1 -23.09 -51.51 27.73
N ASN A 2 -22.75 -52.20 26.65
CA ASN A 2 -21.36 -52.56 26.36
C ASN A 2 -20.71 -51.34 25.68
N ASP A 3 -19.95 -50.55 26.43
CA ASP A 3 -19.07 -49.55 25.85
C ASP A 3 -17.92 -50.27 25.14
N ARG A 4 -17.96 -50.26 23.81
CA ARG A 4 -16.84 -50.73 22.99
C ARG A 4 -15.77 -49.63 23.04
N GLY A 5 -14.69 -49.87 23.80
CA GLY A 5 -13.52 -49.00 23.81
C GLY A 5 -12.85 -48.95 22.44
N PHE A 6 -12.29 -47.78 22.09
CA PHE A 6 -11.52 -47.60 20.84
C PHE A 6 -10.29 -48.49 20.81
N THR A 7 -9.99 -49.08 19.65
CA THR A 7 -8.79 -49.89 19.47
C THR A 7 -7.56 -49.01 19.27
N LEU A 8 -6.39 -49.49 19.68
CA LEU A 8 -5.12 -48.77 19.49
C LEU A 8 -4.82 -48.48 18.01
N ILE A 9 -5.24 -49.37 17.11
CA ILE A 9 -5.05 -49.19 15.66
C ILE A 9 -5.93 -48.04 15.13
N GLU A 10 -7.18 -47.94 15.57
CA GLU A 10 -8.10 -46.85 15.18
C GLU A 10 -7.56 -45.48 15.61
N LEU A 11 -7.06 -45.37 16.85
CA LEU A 11 -6.45 -44.12 17.31
C LEU A 11 -5.14 -43.79 16.59
N SER A 12 -4.34 -44.80 16.23
CA SER A 12 -3.07 -44.57 15.53
C SER A 12 -3.25 -43.98 14.12
N ILE A 13 -4.25 -44.45 13.36
CA ILE A 13 -4.55 -43.92 12.03
C ILE A 13 -5.07 -42.48 12.13
N VAL A 14 -5.91 -42.19 13.12
CA VAL A 14 -6.43 -40.84 13.37
C VAL A 14 -5.30 -39.86 13.67
N LEU A 15 -4.33 -40.23 14.52
CA LEU A 15 -3.18 -39.37 14.83
C LEU A 15 -2.29 -39.12 13.61
N VAL A 16 -2.11 -40.13 12.74
CA VAL A 16 -1.38 -39.95 11.47
C VAL A 16 -2.11 -38.97 10.55
N ILE A 17 -3.43 -39.11 10.39
CA ILE A 17 -4.22 -38.20 9.55
C ILE A 17 -4.16 -36.78 10.10
N ILE A 18 -4.29 -36.58 11.42
CA ILE A 18 -4.16 -35.26 12.04
C ILE A 18 -2.75 -34.69 11.81
N GLY A 19 -1.70 -35.49 11.99
CA GLY A 19 -0.32 -35.07 11.75
C GLY A 19 -0.08 -34.61 10.30
N LEU A 20 -0.62 -35.36 9.34
CA LEU A 20 -0.53 -34.99 7.92
C LEU A 20 -1.31 -33.72 7.59
N ILE A 21 -2.51 -33.55 8.16
CA ILE A 21 -3.33 -32.34 7.95
C ILE A 21 -2.63 -31.11 8.54
N VAL A 22 -2.14 -31.19 9.78
CA VAL A 22 -1.44 -30.08 10.44
C VAL A 22 -0.17 -29.72 9.67
N GLY A 23 0.63 -30.72 9.27
CA GLY A 23 1.80 -30.49 8.42
C GLY A 23 1.46 -29.84 7.09
N GLY A 24 0.39 -30.29 6.43
CA GLY A 24 -0.09 -29.71 5.18
C GLY A 24 -0.55 -28.25 5.31
N ILE A 25 -1.24 -27.90 6.40
CA ILE A 25 -1.72 -26.53 6.66
C ILE A 25 -0.54 -25.57 6.87
N LEU A 26 0.49 -25.99 7.60
CA LEU A 26 1.68 -25.15 7.86
C LEU A 26 2.39 -24.79 6.55
N VAL A 27 2.65 -25.78 5.69
CA VAL A 27 3.25 -25.55 4.37
C VAL A 27 2.32 -24.72 3.47
N GLY A 28 1.01 -24.98 3.53
CA GLY A 28 0.02 -24.22 2.78
C GLY A 28 0.01 -22.73 3.13
N ARG A 29 0.15 -22.39 4.42
CA ARG A 29 0.20 -20.99 4.87
C ARG A 29 1.45 -20.27 4.35
N GLU A 30 2.62 -20.91 4.39
CA GLU A 30 3.86 -20.34 3.88
C GLU A 30 3.77 -20.05 2.37
N LEU A 31 3.19 -20.97 1.59
CA LEU A 31 2.98 -20.77 0.15
C LEU A 31 2.07 -19.57 -0.15
N VAL A 32 1.03 -19.34 0.66
CA VAL A 32 0.15 -18.17 0.54
C VAL A 32 0.93 -16.89 0.79
N THR A 33 1.70 -16.80 1.88
CA THR A 33 2.51 -15.61 2.18
C THR A 33 3.54 -15.31 1.09
N VAL A 34 4.21 -16.34 0.56
CA VAL A 34 5.15 -16.16 -0.56
C VAL A 34 4.43 -15.67 -1.82
N ALA A 35 3.21 -16.15 -2.09
CA ALA A 35 2.41 -15.71 -3.22
C ALA A 35 1.96 -14.25 -3.06
N GLU A 36 1.48 -13.85 -1.88
CA GLU A 36 1.11 -12.47 -1.55
C GLU A 36 2.30 -11.52 -1.68
N ASN A 37 3.48 -11.93 -1.21
CA ASN A 37 4.69 -11.12 -1.32
C ASN A 37 5.09 -10.90 -2.78
N ARG A 38 5.10 -11.96 -3.59
CA ARG A 38 5.37 -11.85 -5.04
C ARG A 38 4.33 -10.99 -5.76
N ALA A 39 3.05 -11.12 -5.39
CA ALA A 39 1.97 -10.33 -5.98
C ALA A 39 2.12 -8.84 -5.65
N THR A 40 2.55 -8.53 -4.43
CA THR A 40 2.82 -7.17 -3.94
C THR A 40 3.98 -6.53 -4.70
N ILE A 41 5.09 -7.26 -4.82
CA ILE A 41 6.26 -6.81 -5.58
C ILE A 41 5.88 -6.49 -7.02
N SER A 42 5.23 -7.44 -7.70
CA SER A 42 4.78 -7.25 -9.08
C SER A 42 3.81 -6.09 -9.23
N GLN A 43 2.96 -5.83 -8.23
CA GLN A 43 2.04 -4.69 -8.25
C GLN A 43 2.80 -3.36 -8.18
N VAL A 44 3.76 -3.22 -7.26
CA VAL A 44 4.57 -2.01 -7.11
C VAL A 44 5.39 -1.73 -8.37
N GLU A 45 6.03 -2.75 -8.95
CA GLU A 45 6.78 -2.64 -10.20
C GLU A 45 5.89 -2.20 -11.38
N LYS A 46 4.67 -2.75 -11.47
CA LYS A 46 3.69 -2.33 -12.50
C LYS A 46 3.31 -0.87 -12.35
N PHE A 47 3.05 -0.41 -11.13
CA PHE A 47 2.74 1.00 -10.89
C PHE A 47 3.93 1.91 -11.18
N SER A 48 5.14 1.55 -10.77
CA SER A 48 6.35 2.31 -11.14
C SER A 48 6.52 2.41 -12.66
N THR A 49 6.28 1.31 -13.38
CA THR A 49 6.33 1.29 -14.85
C THR A 49 5.27 2.21 -15.46
N ALA A 50 4.03 2.16 -14.95
CA ALA A 50 2.93 3.01 -15.40
C ALA A 50 3.22 4.50 -15.17
N VAL A 51 3.77 4.85 -14.01
CA VAL A 51 4.15 6.23 -13.67
C VAL A 51 5.26 6.74 -14.59
N ASN A 52 6.28 5.93 -14.83
CA ASN A 52 7.36 6.27 -15.75
C ASN A 52 6.84 6.41 -17.21
N ALA A 53 5.94 5.53 -17.64
CA ALA A 53 5.29 5.64 -18.94
C ALA A 53 4.45 6.93 -19.05
N PHE A 54 3.70 7.28 -18.00
CA PHE A 54 2.95 8.53 -17.91
C PHE A 54 3.88 9.74 -18.03
N ARG A 55 4.95 9.76 -17.23
CA ARG A 55 5.95 10.83 -17.24
C ARG A 55 6.62 10.98 -18.60
N ASN A 56 6.98 9.88 -19.25
CA ASN A 56 7.60 9.91 -20.56
C ASN A 56 6.63 10.39 -21.65
N LYS A 57 5.35 9.98 -21.57
CA LYS A 57 4.33 10.34 -22.57
C LYS A 57 3.85 11.77 -22.44
N TYR A 58 3.63 12.23 -21.21
CA TYR A 58 3.00 13.53 -20.95
C TYR A 58 3.99 14.57 -20.40
N GLY A 59 5.21 14.20 -20.03
CA GLY A 59 6.24 15.12 -19.54
C GLY A 59 5.93 15.76 -18.19
N ALA A 60 5.17 15.08 -17.33
CA ALA A 60 4.88 15.48 -15.95
C ALA A 60 4.58 14.22 -15.14
N LEU A 61 4.80 14.27 -13.82
CA LEU A 61 4.43 13.17 -12.94
C LEU A 61 2.89 13.14 -12.78
N PRO A 62 2.23 11.96 -12.75
CA PRO A 62 0.80 11.90 -12.47
C PRO A 62 0.51 12.49 -11.09
N GLY A 63 -0.60 13.19 -10.93
CA GLY A 63 -0.97 13.91 -9.70
C GLY A 63 -0.31 15.28 -9.56
N ASP A 64 0.89 15.46 -10.09
CA ASP A 64 1.67 16.70 -10.02
C ASP A 64 1.69 17.46 -11.38
N MET A 65 0.79 17.13 -12.31
CA MET A 65 0.75 17.83 -13.60
C MET A 65 0.12 19.22 -13.48
N PRO A 66 0.80 20.31 -13.88
CA PRO A 66 0.25 21.67 -13.78
C PRO A 66 -1.15 21.81 -14.41
N PRO A 67 -2.11 22.50 -13.77
CA PRO A 67 -3.49 22.55 -14.24
C PRO A 67 -3.66 22.98 -15.71
N PRO A 68 -2.94 23.99 -16.25
CA PRO A 68 -3.07 24.36 -17.66
C PRO A 68 -2.67 23.25 -18.64
N LYS A 69 -1.75 22.36 -18.22
CA LYS A 69 -1.29 21.22 -19.01
C LYS A 69 -2.26 20.06 -18.87
N ALA A 70 -2.72 19.76 -17.66
CA ALA A 70 -3.70 18.72 -17.39
C ALA A 70 -5.01 18.95 -18.16
N LEU A 71 -5.57 20.17 -18.09
CA LEU A 71 -6.79 20.53 -18.83
C LEU A 71 -6.67 20.33 -20.34
N ARG A 72 -5.52 20.72 -20.93
CA ARG A 72 -5.28 20.58 -22.38
C ARG A 72 -5.25 19.12 -22.83
N LEU A 73 -4.80 18.24 -21.95
CA LEU A 73 -4.70 16.80 -22.20
C LEU A 73 -5.96 16.04 -21.78
N GLY A 74 -6.97 16.73 -21.22
CA GLY A 74 -8.21 16.11 -20.75
C GLY A 74 -8.09 15.41 -19.39
N PHE A 75 -7.03 15.68 -18.64
CA PHE A 75 -6.87 15.15 -17.28
C PHE A 75 -7.56 16.03 -16.25
N PHE A 76 -7.87 15.42 -15.11
CA PHE A 76 -8.27 16.18 -13.92
C PHE A 76 -7.26 17.26 -13.56
N ALA A 77 -7.77 18.44 -13.25
CA ALA A 77 -7.00 19.62 -12.91
C ALA A 77 -7.75 20.42 -11.86
N VAL A 78 -7.01 21.04 -10.93
CA VAL A 78 -7.58 22.00 -9.99
C VAL A 78 -7.57 23.37 -10.65
N THR A 79 -8.75 23.94 -10.86
CA THR A 79 -8.95 25.17 -11.65
C THR A 79 -9.16 26.42 -10.80
N GLY A 80 -9.26 26.28 -9.48
CA GLY A 80 -9.39 27.42 -8.58
C GLY A 80 -8.04 28.11 -8.29
N PRO A 81 -8.04 29.11 -7.40
CA PRO A 81 -6.87 29.95 -7.10
C PRO A 81 -5.67 29.18 -6.55
N THR A 82 -5.90 28.00 -5.99
CA THR A 82 -4.86 27.12 -5.44
C THR A 82 -4.22 26.23 -6.50
N GLY A 83 -4.79 26.12 -7.71
CA GLY A 83 -4.23 25.29 -8.77
C GLY A 83 -2.82 25.75 -9.18
N GLY A 84 -1.85 24.84 -9.14
CA GLY A 84 -0.45 25.14 -9.42
C GLY A 84 0.33 25.73 -8.25
N THR A 85 -0.27 25.77 -7.05
CA THR A 85 0.45 26.13 -5.80
C THR A 85 1.04 24.88 -5.14
N PHE A 86 1.93 25.08 -4.17
CA PHE A 86 2.61 24.00 -3.44
C PHE A 86 1.64 22.92 -2.99
N GLY A 87 1.91 21.67 -3.37
CA GLY A 87 1.04 20.54 -3.03
C GLY A 87 -0.29 20.52 -3.78
N VAL A 88 -0.43 21.27 -4.87
CA VAL A 88 -1.67 21.34 -5.66
C VAL A 88 -1.31 21.39 -7.15
N GLN A 89 -0.67 20.32 -7.65
CA GLN A 89 -0.26 20.21 -9.06
C GLN A 89 0.72 21.32 -9.48
N ASP A 90 1.78 21.56 -8.71
CA ASP A 90 2.75 22.62 -9.01
C ASP A 90 3.79 22.22 -10.06
N GLY A 91 3.91 20.94 -10.40
CA GLY A 91 4.83 20.43 -11.41
C GLY A 91 6.27 20.33 -10.92
N ASN A 92 6.49 20.28 -9.61
CA ASN A 92 7.83 20.26 -9.02
C ASN A 92 8.49 18.87 -9.00
N GLY A 93 7.77 17.83 -9.45
CA GLY A 93 8.22 16.45 -9.52
C GLY A 93 8.10 15.67 -8.20
N ARG A 94 7.33 16.17 -7.24
CA ARG A 94 7.10 15.54 -5.92
C ARG A 94 5.62 15.33 -5.70
N ILE A 95 5.27 14.23 -5.03
CA ILE A 95 3.89 13.95 -4.61
C ILE A 95 3.80 14.07 -3.10
N TYR A 96 3.21 15.17 -2.64
CA TYR A 96 3.11 15.44 -1.21
C TYR A 96 2.04 14.54 -0.57
N PRO A 97 2.39 13.76 0.48
CA PRO A 97 1.46 12.80 1.08
C PRO A 97 0.28 13.47 1.82
N ASN A 98 0.45 14.74 2.22
CA ASN A 98 -0.60 15.56 2.81
C ASN A 98 -1.42 16.36 1.78
N SER A 99 -1.19 16.14 0.47
CA SER A 99 -2.00 16.73 -0.59
C SER A 99 -3.06 15.75 -1.10
N THR A 100 -4.34 16.10 -0.94
CA THR A 100 -5.40 15.34 -1.66
C THR A 100 -5.17 15.35 -3.15
N VAL A 101 -4.81 16.53 -3.64
CA VAL A 101 -4.90 16.83 -5.05
C VAL A 101 -3.88 15.99 -5.79
N GLU A 102 -2.69 15.87 -5.24
CA GLU A 102 -1.64 15.07 -5.83
C GLU A 102 -1.82 13.58 -5.53
N VAL A 103 -2.18 13.19 -4.29
CA VAL A 103 -2.35 11.77 -3.94
C VAL A 103 -3.51 11.14 -4.71
N VAL A 104 -4.66 11.79 -4.75
CA VAL A 104 -5.83 11.29 -5.47
C VAL A 104 -5.69 11.55 -6.97
N GLY A 105 -5.17 12.72 -7.35
CA GLY A 105 -4.88 13.06 -8.74
C GLY A 105 -3.88 12.10 -9.38
N PHE A 106 -2.94 11.55 -8.62
CA PHE A 106 -1.96 10.56 -9.09
C PHE A 106 -2.66 9.33 -9.65
N TRP A 107 -3.54 8.71 -8.86
CA TRP A 107 -4.27 7.53 -9.29
C TRP A 107 -5.31 7.85 -10.37
N ARG A 108 -5.92 9.04 -10.31
CA ARG A 108 -6.84 9.51 -11.34
C ARG A 108 -6.16 9.71 -12.68
N HIS A 109 -5.02 10.38 -12.73
CA HIS A 109 -4.26 10.60 -13.96
C HIS A 109 -3.84 9.27 -14.59
N LEU A 110 -3.40 8.30 -13.79
CA LEU A 110 -3.07 6.95 -14.29
C LEU A 110 -4.30 6.19 -14.79
N SER A 111 -5.46 6.35 -14.12
CA SER A 111 -6.74 5.75 -14.53
C SER A 111 -7.26 6.36 -15.83
N ASP A 112 -7.29 7.70 -15.91
CA ASP A 112 -7.72 8.46 -17.09
C ASP A 112 -6.82 8.16 -18.30
N ALA A 113 -5.52 7.92 -18.06
CA ALA A 113 -4.57 7.52 -19.10
C ALA A 113 -4.64 6.04 -19.49
N GLN A 114 -5.48 5.24 -18.80
CA GLN A 114 -5.61 3.78 -18.98
C GLN A 114 -4.27 3.04 -18.82
N MET A 115 -3.41 3.52 -17.93
CA MET A 115 -2.09 2.92 -17.67
C MET A 115 -2.10 1.92 -16.51
N ILE A 116 -3.21 1.84 -15.78
CA ILE A 116 -3.45 0.88 -14.70
C ILE A 116 -4.86 0.29 -14.84
N ASP A 117 -5.05 -0.90 -14.29
CA ASP A 117 -6.37 -1.53 -14.20
C ASP A 117 -7.20 -0.86 -13.11
N GLY A 118 -8.45 -0.53 -13.41
CA GLY A 118 -9.39 0.10 -12.48
C GLY A 118 -9.63 1.58 -12.77
N SER A 119 -10.48 2.20 -11.94
CA SER A 119 -10.80 3.62 -12.00
C SER A 119 -10.73 4.19 -10.60
N TYR A 120 -9.73 5.01 -10.34
CA TYR A 120 -9.42 5.55 -9.03
C TYR A 120 -9.48 7.08 -9.03
N GLY A 121 -9.85 7.67 -7.90
CA GLY A 121 -9.84 9.11 -7.69
C GLY A 121 -10.89 9.91 -8.48
N THR A 122 -11.80 9.25 -9.19
CA THR A 122 -12.87 9.93 -9.96
C THR A 122 -13.97 10.44 -9.04
N ALA A 123 -14.40 9.60 -8.09
CA ALA A 123 -15.37 9.94 -7.06
C ALA A 123 -15.08 9.12 -5.78
N VAL A 124 -15.39 9.72 -4.64
CA VAL A 124 -15.27 9.13 -3.32
C VAL A 124 -16.65 9.00 -2.71
N SER A 125 -17.07 7.76 -2.41
CA SER A 125 -18.44 7.48 -1.93
C SER A 125 -19.54 8.08 -2.82
N GLY A 126 -19.33 8.07 -4.14
CA GLY A 126 -20.26 8.63 -5.12
C GLY A 126 -20.19 10.15 -5.29
N VAL A 127 -19.32 10.83 -4.55
CA VAL A 127 -19.11 12.28 -4.68
C VAL A 127 -17.83 12.58 -5.45
N PRO A 128 -17.91 13.27 -6.60
CA PRO A 128 -16.73 13.66 -7.37
C PRO A 128 -15.80 14.57 -6.57
N LEU A 129 -14.51 14.55 -6.89
CA LEU A 129 -13.56 15.56 -6.41
C LEU A 129 -14.01 16.96 -6.82
N ASN A 130 -13.86 17.93 -5.93
CA ASN A 130 -14.15 19.32 -6.25
C ASN A 130 -13.09 19.85 -7.23
N PRO A 131 -13.44 20.25 -8.46
CA PRO A 131 -12.46 20.75 -9.44
C PRO A 131 -11.86 22.11 -9.04
N THR A 132 -12.45 22.83 -8.10
CA THR A 132 -11.98 24.15 -7.67
C THR A 132 -10.76 24.05 -6.75
N ASP A 133 -10.73 23.07 -5.85
CA ASP A 133 -9.70 22.93 -4.82
C ASP A 133 -9.15 21.51 -4.67
N GLY A 134 -9.74 20.52 -5.35
CA GLY A 134 -9.38 19.11 -5.29
C GLY A 134 -9.76 18.39 -3.99
N SER A 135 -10.59 19.01 -3.15
CA SER A 135 -11.02 18.46 -1.86
C SER A 135 -11.99 17.27 -1.99
N ILE A 136 -12.04 16.46 -0.93
CA ILE A 136 -13.04 15.42 -0.71
C ILE A 136 -14.07 15.84 0.35
N PRO A 137 -15.33 15.33 0.32
CA PRO A 137 -16.41 15.87 1.15
C PRO A 137 -16.40 15.46 2.63
N SER A 138 -15.66 14.41 3.00
CA SER A 138 -15.58 13.89 4.37
C SER A 138 -14.29 13.12 4.58
N SER A 139 -13.85 12.97 5.83
CA SER A 139 -12.76 12.06 6.16
C SER A 139 -13.12 10.63 5.74
N LEU A 140 -12.13 9.90 5.23
CA LEU A 140 -12.28 8.52 4.78
C LEU A 140 -11.56 7.60 5.75
N SER A 141 -12.32 6.67 6.31
CA SER A 141 -11.72 5.53 7.01
C SER A 141 -11.02 4.61 6.02
N PHE A 142 -10.07 3.79 6.49
CA PHE A 142 -9.32 2.89 5.63
C PHE A 142 -10.21 1.94 4.80
N THR A 143 -11.40 1.59 5.28
CA THR A 143 -12.34 0.74 4.53
C THR A 143 -12.99 1.45 3.35
N GLN A 144 -12.91 2.78 3.29
CA GLN A 144 -13.53 3.63 2.27
C GLN A 144 -12.53 4.13 1.23
N ILE A 145 -11.26 3.71 1.29
CA ILE A 145 -10.17 4.20 0.42
C ILE A 145 -10.13 3.50 -0.95
N GLY A 146 -10.79 2.36 -1.12
CA GLY A 146 -10.80 1.62 -2.39
C GLY A 146 -11.12 2.43 -3.66
N PRO A 147 -12.06 3.39 -3.65
CA PRO A 147 -12.30 4.28 -4.80
C PRO A 147 -11.19 5.30 -5.06
N VAL A 148 -10.32 5.56 -4.09
CA VAL A 148 -9.23 6.56 -4.15
C VAL A 148 -7.92 5.94 -4.61
N ALA A 149 -7.60 4.75 -4.12
CA ALA A 149 -6.32 4.10 -4.34
C ALA A 149 -6.47 2.57 -4.46
N PRO A 150 -5.59 1.90 -5.21
CA PRO A 150 -5.61 0.46 -5.35
C PRO A 150 -5.27 -0.25 -4.03
N ALA A 151 -6.01 -1.30 -3.71
CA ALA A 151 -5.68 -2.19 -2.61
C ALA A 151 -4.34 -2.91 -2.87
N ALA A 152 -3.52 -3.03 -1.84
CA ALA A 152 -2.27 -3.79 -1.90
C ALA A 152 -2.57 -5.29 -1.98
N LYS A 153 -1.83 -6.01 -2.83
CA LYS A 153 -1.96 -7.48 -3.00
C LYS A 153 -1.27 -8.30 -1.91
N SER A 154 -1.06 -7.68 -0.76
CA SER A 154 -0.29 -8.22 0.35
C SER A 154 -1.15 -8.97 1.38
N GLY A 155 -2.44 -9.21 1.08
CA GLY A 155 -3.37 -9.95 1.93
C GLY A 155 -3.85 -9.21 3.18
N SER A 156 -3.26 -8.04 3.47
CA SER A 156 -3.46 -7.36 4.75
C SER A 156 -4.54 -6.29 4.77
N GLY A 157 -5.20 -6.04 3.64
CA GLY A 157 -6.14 -4.93 3.50
C GLY A 157 -5.47 -3.55 3.50
N ALA A 158 -4.15 -3.50 3.28
CA ALA A 158 -3.42 -2.26 3.02
C ALA A 158 -3.77 -1.69 1.62
N TYR A 159 -3.42 -0.42 1.41
CA TYR A 159 -3.53 0.27 0.13
C TYR A 159 -2.16 0.73 -0.33
N VAL A 160 -2.02 0.96 -1.64
CA VAL A 160 -0.82 1.56 -2.22
C VAL A 160 -1.08 3.04 -2.43
N LEU A 161 -0.29 3.90 -1.79
CA LEU A 161 -0.37 5.35 -1.95
C LEU A 161 0.96 5.92 -2.43
N PRO A 162 0.96 6.91 -3.33
CA PRO A 162 2.15 7.69 -3.57
C PRO A 162 2.52 8.45 -2.29
N TYR A 163 3.81 8.49 -2.00
CA TYR A 163 4.34 9.07 -0.77
C TYR A 163 5.71 9.67 -1.05
N GLU A 164 5.92 10.93 -0.70
CA GLU A 164 7.26 11.51 -0.71
C GLU A 164 7.93 11.26 0.63
N HIS A 165 9.02 10.49 0.62
CA HIS A 165 9.85 10.31 1.78
C HIS A 165 11.15 11.13 1.64
N PRO A 166 11.56 11.90 2.66
CA PRO A 166 12.70 12.83 2.55
C PRO A 166 14.02 12.19 2.09
N GLN A 167 14.19 10.88 2.34
CA GLN A 167 15.46 10.17 2.10
C GLN A 167 15.45 9.24 0.87
N ILE A 168 14.26 8.88 0.35
CA ILE A 168 14.14 7.95 -0.80
C ILE A 168 13.33 8.55 -1.97
N ALA A 169 12.96 9.83 -1.86
CA ALA A 169 12.15 10.58 -2.82
C ALA A 169 10.76 9.93 -3.00
N ASN A 170 10.16 10.09 -4.18
CA ASN A 170 8.83 9.54 -4.44
C ASN A 170 8.84 8.01 -4.33
N SER A 171 7.92 7.53 -3.52
CA SER A 171 7.82 6.15 -3.08
C SER A 171 6.36 5.72 -3.05
N PHE A 172 6.13 4.42 -2.91
CA PHE A 172 4.83 3.85 -2.64
C PHE A 172 4.75 3.41 -1.19
N LEU A 173 3.83 4.00 -0.45
CA LEU A 173 3.46 3.57 0.89
C LEU A 173 2.46 2.41 0.79
N LEU A 174 2.75 1.31 1.46
CA LEU A 174 1.86 0.17 1.68
C LEU A 174 1.50 0.12 3.16
N GLY A 175 0.29 0.57 3.45
CA GLY A 175 -0.25 0.60 4.80
C GLY A 175 -1.77 0.73 4.78
N ARG A 176 -2.39 0.57 5.94
CA ARG A 176 -3.78 1.00 6.14
C ARG A 176 -3.72 2.48 6.48
N VAL A 177 -4.60 3.29 5.94
CA VAL A 177 -4.50 4.74 6.10
C VAL A 177 -5.86 5.36 6.35
N GLN A 178 -5.88 6.52 6.99
CA GLN A 178 -7.03 7.42 7.00
C GLN A 178 -6.70 8.65 6.18
N ILE A 179 -7.71 9.17 5.49
CA ILE A 179 -7.61 10.39 4.73
C ILE A 179 -8.48 11.44 5.43
N ASP A 180 -7.92 12.61 5.76
CA ASP A 180 -8.68 13.66 6.44
C ASP A 180 -9.64 14.39 5.49
N THR A 181 -10.40 15.35 6.02
CA THR A 181 -11.32 16.18 5.23
C THR A 181 -10.62 17.10 4.24
N LEU A 182 -9.32 17.34 4.44
CA LEU A 182 -8.45 18.05 3.50
C LEU A 182 -7.72 17.07 2.57
N GLY A 183 -8.20 15.82 2.52
CA GLY A 183 -7.76 14.74 1.68
C GLY A 183 -6.29 14.34 1.76
N GLY A 184 -5.57 14.78 2.79
CA GLY A 184 -4.21 14.33 3.09
C GLY A 184 -4.23 12.98 3.80
N VAL A 185 -3.14 12.22 3.70
CA VAL A 185 -2.93 11.04 4.56
C VAL A 185 -2.78 11.54 6.00
N SER A 186 -3.81 11.34 6.82
CA SER A 186 -3.86 11.85 8.20
C SER A 186 -3.18 10.90 9.17
N ASP A 187 -3.33 9.60 8.92
CA ASP A 187 -2.80 8.53 9.77
C ASP A 187 -2.37 7.34 8.93
N VAL A 188 -1.25 6.73 9.31
CA VAL A 188 -0.76 5.47 8.75
C VAL A 188 -0.78 4.41 9.84
N PHE A 189 -1.53 3.34 9.58
CA PHE A 189 -1.67 2.16 10.41
C PHE A 189 -0.88 1.00 9.80
N GLY A 190 -0.41 0.13 10.69
CA GLY A 190 0.17 -1.15 10.33
C GLY A 190 -0.66 -1.89 9.28
N GLY A 191 0.01 -2.27 8.20
CA GLY A 191 -0.48 -3.20 7.19
C GLY A 191 0.23 -4.55 7.25
N HIS A 192 1.35 -4.68 7.95
CA HIS A 192 2.19 -5.88 7.93
C HIS A 192 2.62 -6.25 9.34
N SER A 193 2.77 -7.55 9.58
CA SER A 193 3.52 -8.02 10.74
C SER A 193 5.01 -7.81 10.53
N ALA A 194 5.80 -7.71 11.61
CA ALA A 194 7.25 -7.53 11.50
C ALA A 194 7.92 -8.66 10.72
N VAL A 195 7.44 -9.90 10.91
CA VAL A 195 7.92 -11.08 10.15
C VAL A 195 7.61 -10.96 8.67
N ASN A 196 6.39 -10.53 8.30
CA ASN A 196 6.02 -10.36 6.90
C ASN A 196 6.81 -9.21 6.27
N ALA A 197 6.88 -8.06 6.95
CA ALA A 197 7.63 -6.89 6.52
C ALA A 197 9.11 -7.22 6.27
N PHE A 198 9.75 -7.94 7.20
CA PHE A 198 11.12 -8.44 7.04
C PHE A 198 11.26 -9.37 5.83
N SER A 199 10.31 -10.30 5.63
CA SER A 199 10.37 -11.23 4.51
C SER A 199 10.22 -10.55 3.14
N LEU A 200 9.45 -9.47 3.07
CA LEU A 200 9.30 -8.63 1.88
C LEU A 200 10.58 -7.85 1.62
N ASP A 201 11.12 -7.21 2.66
CA ASP A 201 12.31 -6.39 2.62
C ASP A 201 13.54 -7.22 2.20
N LEU A 202 13.80 -8.34 2.89
CA LEU A 202 14.88 -9.28 2.56
C LEU A 202 14.79 -9.82 1.13
N LYS A 203 13.59 -9.91 0.56
CA LYS A 203 13.40 -10.39 -0.81
C LYS A 203 13.77 -9.33 -1.86
N LEU A 204 13.68 -8.06 -1.50
CA LEU A 204 13.86 -6.93 -2.39
C LEU A 204 15.23 -6.28 -2.24
N ASP A 205 15.79 -6.22 -1.02
CA ASP A 205 17.11 -5.66 -0.77
C ASP A 205 17.84 -6.24 0.46
N ASP A 206 17.93 -5.51 1.57
CA ASP A 206 18.89 -5.73 2.66
C ASP A 206 18.26 -6.25 3.96
N GLY A 207 16.92 -6.30 4.04
CA GLY A 207 16.20 -6.81 5.20
C GLY A 207 16.34 -5.90 6.43
N ARG A 208 16.70 -4.62 6.25
CA ARG A 208 16.81 -3.62 7.31
C ARG A 208 15.75 -2.53 7.14
N PRO A 209 14.95 -2.26 8.18
CA PRO A 209 13.76 -1.41 8.06
C PRO A 209 14.05 0.04 7.66
N TYR A 210 15.26 0.58 7.91
CA TYR A 210 15.56 1.98 7.65
C TYR A 210 16.55 2.24 6.51
N SER A 211 17.00 1.20 5.81
CA SER A 211 17.93 1.33 4.68
C SER A 211 17.33 0.80 3.38
N GLY A 212 18.12 0.67 2.33
CA GLY A 212 17.62 0.11 1.08
C GLY A 212 16.58 0.94 0.30
N SER A 213 16.01 0.23 -0.66
CA SER A 213 14.92 0.61 -1.56
C SER A 213 13.54 0.32 -0.97
N VAL A 214 13.47 -0.58 0.01
CA VAL A 214 12.29 -0.86 0.81
C VAL A 214 12.60 -0.46 2.24
N ARG A 215 11.67 0.27 2.84
CA ARG A 215 11.79 0.73 4.22
C ARG A 215 10.53 0.41 4.96
N ALA A 216 10.65 0.10 6.23
CA ALA A 216 9.53 -0.01 7.14
C ALA A 216 9.55 1.11 8.15
N ASP A 217 8.36 1.45 8.61
CA ASP A 217 8.18 2.22 9.82
C ASP A 217 6.93 1.70 10.55
N THR A 218 6.68 2.23 11.73
CA THR A 218 5.84 1.60 12.75
C THR A 218 4.74 2.55 13.24
N THR A 219 3.56 2.02 13.55
CA THR A 219 2.47 2.82 14.14
C THR A 219 2.53 2.80 15.67
N GLY A 220 2.86 1.65 16.29
CA GLY A 220 2.83 1.42 17.73
C GLY A 220 4.19 1.04 18.35
N GLY A 221 5.26 1.03 17.55
CA GLY A 221 6.62 0.71 18.02
C GLY A 221 6.92 -0.78 18.14
N LEU A 222 6.03 -1.66 17.66
CA LEU A 222 6.20 -3.12 17.74
C LEU A 222 6.78 -3.70 16.44
N CYS A 223 6.74 -2.97 15.33
CA CYS A 223 7.33 -3.43 14.07
C CYS A 223 8.87 -3.53 14.13
N ILE A 224 9.52 -2.58 14.82
CA ILE A 224 10.97 -2.36 14.78
C ILE A 224 11.49 -2.40 16.21
N ALA A 225 12.45 -3.30 16.46
CA ALA A 225 13.08 -3.46 17.76
C ALA A 225 14.10 -2.34 18.03
N ALA A 226 14.50 -2.18 19.29
CA ALA A 226 15.47 -1.16 19.72
C ALA A 226 16.83 -1.22 19.02
N GLY A 227 17.15 -2.34 18.35
CA GLY A 227 18.35 -2.52 17.52
C GLY A 227 18.25 -1.98 16.09
N ASN A 228 17.16 -1.30 15.72
CA ASN A 228 16.85 -0.91 14.33
C ASN A 228 16.74 -2.10 13.38
N GLU A 229 16.24 -3.22 13.89
CA GLU A 229 15.97 -4.44 13.17
C GLU A 229 14.47 -4.74 13.27
N TYR A 230 13.93 -5.48 12.30
CA TYR A 230 12.54 -5.96 12.41
C TYR A 230 12.39 -6.81 13.67
N ALA A 231 11.33 -6.54 14.43
CA ALA A 231 10.99 -7.29 15.64
C ALA A 231 10.40 -8.67 15.28
N THR A 232 11.23 -9.54 14.71
CA THR A 232 10.83 -10.88 14.24
C THR A 232 10.79 -11.93 15.35
N ASP A 233 11.19 -11.59 16.58
CA ASP A 233 11.19 -12.52 17.69
C ASP A 233 9.77 -12.85 18.18
N SER A 234 9.57 -14.12 18.48
CA SER A 234 8.29 -14.81 18.57
C SER A 234 7.47 -14.51 19.83
N SER A 235 7.66 -13.35 20.47
CA SER A 235 6.90 -12.96 21.67
C SER A 235 5.65 -12.16 21.30
N ALA A 236 4.68 -12.77 20.60
CA ALA A 236 3.42 -12.15 20.13
C ALA A 236 3.54 -10.93 19.20
N ASN A 237 4.57 -10.09 19.36
CA ASN A 237 4.81 -8.82 18.71
C ASN A 237 5.20 -8.98 17.24
N GLY A 238 5.97 -10.01 16.88
CA GLY A 238 6.37 -10.26 15.49
C GLY A 238 5.21 -10.56 14.53
N ASP A 239 4.08 -11.04 15.07
CA ASP A 239 2.83 -11.29 14.34
C ASP A 239 1.84 -10.11 14.41
N VAL A 240 2.09 -9.10 15.26
CA VAL A 240 1.23 -7.91 15.35
C VAL A 240 1.35 -7.10 14.06
N ILE A 241 0.20 -6.78 13.47
CA ILE A 241 0.11 -5.92 12.30
C ILE A 241 0.38 -4.47 12.73
N ASP A 242 1.64 -4.05 12.65
CA ASP A 242 2.09 -2.72 13.09
C ASP A 242 3.05 -2.04 12.08
N CYS A 243 3.56 -2.79 11.10
CA CYS A 243 4.47 -2.27 10.09
C CYS A 243 3.70 -1.68 8.92
N TYR A 244 4.16 -0.54 8.42
CA TYR A 244 3.87 -0.11 7.05
C TYR A 244 5.17 -0.05 6.27
N LEU A 245 5.08 -0.25 4.96
CA LEU A 245 6.25 -0.34 4.08
C LEU A 245 6.26 0.80 3.07
N MET A 246 7.44 1.26 2.72
CA MET A 246 7.70 2.30 1.73
C MET A 246 8.64 1.73 0.68
N PHE A 247 8.17 1.65 -0.56
CA PHE A 247 8.93 1.12 -1.68
C PHE A 247 9.35 2.27 -2.56
N ARG A 248 10.65 2.38 -2.82
CA ARG A 248 11.17 3.42 -3.70
C ARG A 248 10.54 3.30 -5.09
N GLY A 249 9.84 4.36 -5.51
CA GLY A 249 9.03 4.36 -6.73
C GLY A 249 9.86 4.48 -8.01
N GLY A 250 11.04 5.09 -7.93
CA GLY A 250 11.94 5.27 -9.07
C GLY A 250 11.46 6.33 -10.07
N PHE A 251 10.64 7.30 -9.63
CA PHE A 251 10.09 8.39 -10.45
C PHE A 251 10.23 9.75 -9.77
#